data_AF-A0A350AUV0-F1
#
_entry.id   AF-A0A350AUV0-F1
#
_cell.length_a   1.000
_cell.length_b   1.000
_cell.length_c   1.000
_cell.angle_alpha   90.00
_cell.angle_beta   90.00
_cell.angle_gamma   90.00
#
_symmetry.space_group_name_H-M   'P 1'
#
loop_
_entity.id
_entity.type
_entity.pdbx_description
1 polymer ?
#
loop_
_entity_poly.entity_id
_entity_poly.type
_entity_poly.pdbx_seq_one_letter_code
_entity_poly.pdbx_strand_id
1 'polypeptide(L)'
;MALIYGSGDPQRSREISRKVKAGTLRKLATKLYTDDLRTEPAEIMRRHRLEIAAHFYPGAVISHRSALEGTLSPSGKLHISLPQKVAPVRKLPGLEIRIWEGPEAQINEVRIAEQEDGNCLYMANQTRAVLENFQIARARANDEPKTLSRESLEQWFDRQLRILGAGGESWLNDLLESARTLSQQLGWKREFGALEEFTRALKGKPSAYALNSEPSRARALGKPYDPERIQLFNELKAALSSENFNELTAPPVAELENRAFWEAYFSNYIEGTKFSVEEAQEIVNETDTAKALTRKRPEDAHDIIETYRLIVDNKISGKVAPNAQKYIELIKIRHARMMASRANVSPGEFKERNNEVGSRVFVRPELVSETIARGWHSGRDLTSATARAFFMLFVTSEVHPFTDGNGRISRLGMNAILEAAGLTRLILPTSFRNDYLTVLEALTSNGNAKPYCKFAHKLIDLNSRMPFATLKESYTHFKKTGALDEPTNSNFSLQNFI
;
A
#
# COMPACT_ATOMS: atom_id res chain seq x y z
N MET A 1 7.89 -27.70 20.89
CA MET A 1 6.86 -28.35 20.06
C MET A 1 7.58 -29.01 18.90
N ALA A 2 7.76 -30.32 18.98
CA ALA A 2 8.55 -31.07 18.01
C ALA A 2 7.63 -31.95 17.16
N LEU A 3 7.89 -31.97 15.85
CA LEU A 3 7.43 -33.08 15.03
C LEU A 3 8.28 -34.31 15.32
N ILE A 4 7.61 -35.44 15.51
CA ILE A 4 8.24 -36.72 15.77
C ILE A 4 7.89 -37.65 14.62
N TYR A 5 8.92 -38.08 13.90
CA TYR A 5 8.78 -38.97 12.77
C TYR A 5 8.86 -40.44 13.19
N GLY A 6 8.07 -41.28 12.54
CA GLY A 6 8.11 -42.73 12.76
C GLY A 6 9.44 -43.31 12.31
N SER A 7 10.06 -44.14 13.16
CA SER A 7 11.34 -44.80 12.86
C SER A 7 11.14 -46.27 12.43
N GLY A 8 12.05 -46.75 11.59
CA GLY A 8 12.20 -48.18 11.29
C GLY A 8 12.86 -48.98 12.41
N ASP A 9 13.55 -48.30 13.34
CA ASP A 9 14.11 -48.91 14.54
C ASP A 9 12.99 -49.39 15.48
N PRO A 10 12.91 -50.71 15.78
CA PRO A 10 11.89 -51.27 16.66
C PRO A 10 11.86 -50.65 18.05
N GLN A 11 13.01 -50.26 18.62
CA GLN A 11 13.07 -49.68 19.96
C GLN A 11 12.39 -48.31 19.96
N ARG A 12 12.82 -47.40 19.09
CA ARG A 12 12.24 -46.06 18.95
C ARG A 12 10.75 -46.10 18.55
N SER A 13 10.36 -47.04 17.70
CA SER A 13 8.95 -47.24 17.32
C SER A 13 8.06 -47.66 18.51
N ARG A 14 8.55 -48.57 19.36
CA ARG A 14 7.86 -48.95 20.61
C ARG A 14 7.77 -47.79 21.59
N GLU A 15 8.82 -46.99 21.73
CA GLU A 15 8.83 -45.80 22.59
C GLU A 15 7.78 -44.77 22.16
N ILE A 16 7.72 -44.44 20.86
CA ILE A 16 6.69 -43.56 20.31
C ILE A 16 5.30 -44.11 20.63
N SER A 17 5.08 -45.41 20.39
CA SER A 17 3.80 -46.06 20.65
C SER A 17 3.39 -46.02 22.13
N ARG A 18 4.34 -46.20 23.05
CA ARG A 18 4.09 -46.06 24.50
C ARG A 18 3.71 -44.63 24.87
N LYS A 19 4.41 -43.62 24.34
CA LYS A 19 4.11 -42.21 24.60
C LYS A 19 2.74 -41.80 24.05
N VAL A 20 2.35 -42.33 22.89
CA VAL A 20 0.98 -42.13 22.35
C VAL A 20 -0.07 -42.76 23.26
N LYS A 21 0.13 -43.99 23.74
CA LYS A 21 -0.77 -44.63 24.71
C LYS A 21 -0.86 -43.90 26.04
N ALA A 22 0.24 -43.29 26.49
CA ALA A 22 0.31 -42.49 27.71
C ALA A 22 -0.30 -41.08 27.53
N GLY A 23 -0.75 -40.71 26.33
CA GLY A 23 -1.34 -39.40 26.06
C GLY A 23 -0.34 -38.25 26.03
N THR A 24 0.97 -38.51 26.08
CA THR A 24 2.02 -37.48 26.00
C THR A 24 2.41 -37.14 24.57
N LEU A 25 2.05 -37.99 23.62
CA LEU A 25 2.10 -37.72 22.18
C LEU A 25 0.74 -38.01 21.56
N ARG A 26 0.43 -37.35 20.44
CA ARG A 26 -0.68 -37.76 19.58
C ARG A 26 -0.21 -38.00 18.15
N LYS A 27 -0.93 -38.88 17.46
CA LYS A 27 -0.71 -39.18 16.05
C LYS A 27 -1.40 -38.12 15.19
N LEU A 28 -0.66 -37.54 14.24
CA LEU A 28 -1.21 -36.58 13.28
C LEU A 28 -1.49 -37.23 11.92
N ALA A 29 -0.59 -38.10 11.47
CA ALA A 29 -0.71 -38.86 10.22
C ALA A 29 0.14 -40.14 10.27
N THR A 30 0.18 -40.90 9.18
CA THR A 30 1.06 -42.07 9.06
C THR A 30 2.52 -41.65 9.22
N LYS A 31 3.20 -42.21 10.23
CA LYS A 31 4.58 -41.91 10.63
C LYS A 31 4.82 -40.46 11.09
N LEU A 32 3.78 -39.74 11.53
CA LEU A 32 3.91 -38.36 12.00
C LEU A 32 3.16 -38.15 13.32
N TYR A 33 3.87 -37.67 14.33
CA TYR A 33 3.40 -37.48 15.71
C TYR A 33 3.84 -36.12 16.24
N THR A 34 3.20 -35.67 17.32
CA THR A 34 3.58 -34.43 18.01
C THR A 34 3.31 -34.51 19.51
N ASP A 35 4.06 -33.71 20.26
CA ASP A 35 3.86 -33.42 21.69
C ASP A 35 2.84 -32.29 21.93
N ASP A 36 2.41 -31.56 20.89
CA ASP A 36 1.31 -30.62 20.99
C ASP A 36 -0.03 -31.34 20.87
N LEU A 37 -0.74 -31.41 22.00
CA LEU A 37 -2.02 -32.11 22.12
C LEU A 37 -3.24 -31.22 21.85
N ARG A 38 -3.06 -29.90 21.68
CA ARG A 38 -4.15 -28.91 21.71
C ARG A 38 -4.40 -28.26 20.35
N THR A 39 -3.34 -27.89 19.62
CA THR A 39 -3.48 -27.16 18.34
C THR A 39 -4.20 -28.01 17.31
N GLU A 40 -4.94 -27.41 16.38
CA GLU A 40 -5.60 -28.18 15.31
C GLU A 40 -4.55 -28.85 14.40
N PRO A 41 -4.68 -30.16 14.05
CA PRO A 41 -3.69 -30.87 13.23
C PRO A 41 -3.36 -30.15 11.92
N ALA A 42 -4.36 -29.52 11.29
CA ALA A 42 -4.19 -28.78 10.04
C ALA A 42 -3.23 -27.58 10.18
N GLU A 43 -3.29 -26.89 11.33
CA GLU A 43 -2.40 -25.77 11.61
C GLU A 43 -0.95 -26.25 11.83
N ILE A 44 -0.77 -27.37 12.54
CA ILE A 44 0.55 -27.98 12.75
C ILE A 44 1.18 -28.35 11.41
N MET A 45 0.42 -29.01 10.51
CA MET A 45 0.95 -29.38 9.19
C MET A 45 1.39 -28.17 8.37
N ARG A 46 0.58 -27.11 8.35
CA ARG A 46 0.93 -25.90 7.59
C ARG A 46 2.15 -25.20 8.16
N ARG A 47 2.26 -25.13 9.49
CA ARG A 47 3.39 -24.53 10.20
C ARG A 47 4.70 -25.27 9.90
N HIS A 48 4.69 -26.60 9.98
CA HIS A 48 5.87 -27.44 9.78
C HIS A 48 6.01 -28.02 8.36
N ARG A 49 5.30 -27.46 7.38
CA ARG A 49 5.24 -27.98 5.99
C ARG A 49 6.60 -28.27 5.36
N LEU A 50 7.60 -27.43 5.65
CA LEU A 50 8.95 -27.55 5.08
C LEU A 50 9.72 -28.70 5.73
N GLU A 51 9.69 -28.83 7.06
CA GLU A 51 10.30 -29.95 7.78
C GLU A 51 9.68 -31.29 7.35
N ILE A 52 8.34 -31.32 7.24
CA ILE A 52 7.61 -32.51 6.78
C ILE A 52 8.04 -32.89 5.37
N ALA A 53 8.15 -31.91 4.45
CA ALA A 53 8.57 -32.16 3.09
C ALA A 53 10.04 -32.60 3.02
N ALA A 54 10.94 -32.01 3.81
CA ALA A 54 12.36 -32.39 3.88
C ALA A 54 12.54 -33.84 4.36
N HIS A 55 11.78 -34.24 5.37
CA HIS A 55 11.83 -35.59 5.90
C HIS A 55 11.32 -36.64 4.90
N PHE A 56 10.20 -36.36 4.22
CA PHE A 56 9.58 -37.35 3.35
C PHE A 56 10.08 -37.34 1.91
N TYR A 57 10.69 -36.24 1.47
CA TYR A 57 11.19 -36.04 0.12
C TYR A 57 12.57 -35.37 0.16
N PRO A 58 13.57 -36.04 0.76
CA PRO A 58 14.91 -35.49 0.84
C PRO A 58 15.45 -35.20 -0.56
N GLY A 59 16.08 -34.04 -0.73
CA GLY A 59 16.61 -33.59 -2.01
C GLY A 59 15.58 -32.99 -2.97
N ALA A 60 14.30 -32.94 -2.60
CA ALA A 60 13.27 -32.33 -3.45
C ALA A 60 13.42 -30.81 -3.52
N VAL A 61 13.01 -30.26 -4.66
CA VAL A 61 13.04 -28.82 -4.93
C VAL A 61 11.63 -28.25 -4.83
N ILE A 62 11.38 -27.28 -3.96
CA ILE A 62 10.14 -26.49 -3.95
C ILE A 62 10.10 -25.70 -5.26
N SER A 63 9.05 -25.91 -6.05
CA SER A 63 9.04 -25.60 -7.47
C SER A 63 7.73 -24.97 -7.93
N HIS A 64 7.69 -24.54 -9.19
CA HIS A 64 6.53 -23.95 -9.84
C HIS A 64 5.90 -22.82 -9.01
N ARG A 65 4.57 -22.81 -8.79
CA ARG A 65 3.90 -21.73 -8.05
C ARG A 65 4.37 -21.62 -6.61
N SER A 66 4.67 -22.72 -5.94
CA SER A 66 5.08 -22.72 -4.53
C SER A 66 6.41 -21.98 -4.33
N ALA A 67 7.29 -22.01 -5.34
CA ALA A 67 8.55 -21.25 -5.30
C ALA A 67 8.33 -19.74 -5.49
N LEU A 68 7.38 -19.33 -6.34
CA LEU A 68 7.07 -17.90 -6.54
C LEU A 68 6.22 -17.30 -5.41
N GLU A 69 5.29 -18.08 -4.85
CA GLU A 69 4.42 -17.67 -3.75
C GLU A 69 5.15 -17.71 -2.40
N GLY A 70 6.21 -18.52 -2.26
CA GLY A 70 6.95 -18.70 -1.01
C GLY A 70 6.14 -19.38 0.11
N THR A 71 4.96 -19.90 -0.21
CA THR A 71 4.03 -20.50 0.75
C THR A 71 3.15 -21.56 0.07
N LEU A 72 2.19 -22.11 0.82
CA LEU A 72 1.18 -23.01 0.29
C LEU A 72 0.24 -22.24 -0.63
N SER A 73 -0.23 -22.92 -1.68
CA SER A 73 -1.29 -22.39 -2.52
C SER A 73 -2.58 -22.16 -1.70
N PRO A 74 -3.55 -21.37 -2.21
CA PRO A 74 -4.86 -21.19 -1.58
C PRO A 74 -5.59 -22.49 -1.21
N SER A 75 -5.39 -23.57 -1.97
CA SER A 75 -5.96 -24.90 -1.65
C SER A 75 -5.11 -25.73 -0.68
N GLY A 76 -4.08 -25.14 -0.06
CA GLY A 76 -3.19 -25.80 0.90
C GLY A 76 -2.17 -26.75 0.27
N LYS A 77 -1.73 -26.50 -0.97
CA LYS A 77 -0.81 -27.40 -1.69
C LYS A 77 0.62 -26.87 -1.71
N LEU A 78 1.56 -27.79 -1.54
CA LEU A 78 2.99 -27.57 -1.74
C LEU A 78 3.44 -28.35 -2.98
N HIS A 79 3.95 -27.65 -3.98
CA HIS A 79 4.45 -28.26 -5.22
C HIS A 79 5.96 -28.41 -5.12
N ILE A 80 6.43 -29.64 -5.29
CA ILE A 80 7.85 -30.01 -5.29
C ILE A 80 8.21 -30.82 -6.54
N SER A 81 9.44 -30.67 -7.00
CA SER A 81 10.02 -31.40 -8.13
C SER A 81 11.06 -32.41 -7.64
N LEU A 82 11.09 -33.59 -8.27
CA LEU A 82 12.10 -34.63 -8.09
C LEU A 82 12.49 -35.19 -9.47
N PRO A 83 13.76 -35.60 -9.69
CA PRO A 83 14.22 -36.19 -10.97
C PRO A 83 13.46 -37.44 -11.40
N GLN A 84 12.90 -38.18 -10.44
CA GLN A 84 12.04 -39.33 -10.72
C GLN A 84 10.81 -39.32 -9.82
N LYS A 85 9.64 -39.63 -10.37
CA LYS A 85 8.37 -39.67 -9.64
C LYS A 85 8.18 -40.99 -8.87
N VAL A 86 9.15 -41.33 -8.03
CA VAL A 86 9.14 -42.56 -7.22
C VAL A 86 8.38 -42.43 -5.90
N ALA A 87 8.14 -41.20 -5.43
CA ALA A 87 7.49 -40.98 -4.16
C ALA A 87 5.98 -40.66 -4.30
N PRO A 88 5.11 -41.17 -3.40
CA PRO A 88 3.67 -40.92 -3.46
C PRO A 88 3.33 -39.50 -3.00
N VAL A 89 2.28 -38.91 -3.59
CA VAL A 89 1.66 -37.67 -3.09
C VAL A 89 1.22 -37.85 -1.64
N ARG A 90 1.45 -36.84 -0.79
CA ARG A 90 1.01 -36.86 0.61
C ARG A 90 -0.15 -35.91 0.83
N LYS A 91 -1.28 -36.47 1.25
CA LYS A 91 -2.44 -35.72 1.72
C LYS A 91 -2.46 -35.77 3.24
N LEU A 92 -2.21 -34.63 3.87
CA LEU A 92 -2.20 -34.43 5.31
C LEU A 92 -3.30 -33.41 5.66
N PRO A 93 -3.79 -33.37 6.92
CA PRO A 93 -4.73 -32.34 7.34
C PRO A 93 -4.19 -30.95 6.99
N GLY A 94 -4.90 -30.17 6.17
CA GLY A 94 -4.50 -28.81 5.79
C GLY A 94 -3.26 -28.67 4.90
N LEU A 95 -2.65 -29.77 4.43
CA LEU A 95 -1.44 -29.78 3.59
C LEU A 95 -1.46 -30.92 2.58
N GLU A 96 -1.36 -30.62 1.29
CA GLU A 96 -1.14 -31.61 0.24
C GLU A 96 0.21 -31.38 -0.45
N ILE A 97 1.16 -32.29 -0.30
CA ILE A 97 2.47 -32.23 -0.95
C ILE A 97 2.38 -32.96 -2.29
N ARG A 98 2.46 -32.20 -3.39
CA ARG A 98 2.36 -32.67 -4.76
C ARG A 98 3.73 -32.77 -5.42
N ILE A 99 3.95 -33.87 -6.10
CA ILE A 99 5.24 -34.23 -6.67
C ILE A 99 5.16 -34.19 -8.18
N TRP A 100 6.12 -33.52 -8.76
CA TRP A 100 6.30 -33.37 -10.19
C TRP A 100 7.66 -33.95 -10.59
N GLU A 101 7.71 -34.54 -11.76
CA GLU A 101 8.99 -34.87 -12.38
C GLU A 101 9.65 -33.57 -12.84
N GLY A 102 10.92 -33.38 -12.49
CA GLY A 102 11.69 -32.21 -12.85
C GLY A 102 13.15 -32.33 -12.43
N PRO A 103 14.02 -31.42 -12.88
CA PRO A 103 15.46 -31.51 -12.64
C PRO A 103 15.82 -31.57 -11.15
N GLU A 104 16.97 -32.15 -10.85
CA GLU A 104 17.60 -32.05 -9.54
C GLU A 104 17.85 -30.60 -9.13
N ALA A 105 18.20 -30.42 -7.85
CA ALA A 105 18.59 -29.13 -7.35
C ALA A 105 19.79 -28.58 -8.13
N GLN A 106 19.73 -27.32 -8.55
CA GLN A 106 20.83 -26.64 -9.23
C GLN A 106 21.85 -26.14 -8.20
N ILE A 107 23.11 -25.96 -8.61
CA ILE A 107 24.21 -25.59 -7.70
C ILE A 107 23.98 -24.27 -6.94
N ASN A 108 23.18 -23.36 -7.52
CA ASN A 108 22.86 -22.05 -6.95
C ASN A 108 21.51 -22.01 -6.22
N GLU A 109 20.85 -23.16 -6.03
CA GLU A 109 19.58 -23.24 -5.31
C GLU A 109 19.81 -23.33 -3.80
N VAL A 110 18.96 -22.63 -3.06
CA VAL A 110 19.10 -22.48 -1.61
C VAL A 110 18.64 -23.74 -0.91
N ARG A 111 19.47 -24.28 -0.02
CA ARG A 111 19.10 -25.36 0.91
C ARG A 111 18.16 -24.81 1.98
N ILE A 112 17.02 -25.45 2.18
CA ILE A 112 15.99 -25.09 3.15
C ILE A 112 15.62 -26.31 3.99
N ALA A 113 15.31 -26.08 5.28
CA ALA A 113 14.86 -27.11 6.22
C ALA A 113 15.84 -28.29 6.34
N GLU A 114 17.13 -27.99 6.48
CA GLU A 114 18.18 -28.98 6.74
C GLU A 114 17.91 -29.74 8.05
N GLN A 115 17.92 -31.06 7.94
CA GLN A 115 17.73 -32.01 9.03
C GLN A 115 19.10 -32.47 9.56
N GLU A 116 19.14 -32.96 10.80
CA GLU A 116 20.37 -33.44 11.45
C GLU A 116 21.05 -34.61 10.70
N ASP A 117 20.29 -35.37 9.91
CA ASP A 117 20.78 -36.49 9.09
C ASP A 117 21.31 -36.05 7.72
N GLY A 118 21.41 -34.74 7.47
CA GLY A 118 21.88 -34.14 6.21
C GLY A 118 20.81 -34.03 5.13
N ASN A 119 19.60 -34.56 5.36
CA ASN A 119 18.48 -34.39 4.44
C ASN A 119 18.03 -32.94 4.41
N CYS A 120 17.70 -32.41 3.23
CA CYS A 120 17.20 -31.06 3.08
C CYS A 120 16.22 -30.94 1.91
N LEU A 121 15.48 -29.85 1.89
CA LEU A 121 14.82 -29.38 0.67
C LEU A 121 15.69 -28.33 -0.01
N TYR A 122 15.39 -28.10 -1.27
CA TYR A 122 15.92 -26.98 -2.02
C TYR A 122 14.77 -26.06 -2.42
N MET A 123 15.06 -24.78 -2.62
CA MET A 123 14.13 -23.83 -3.23
C MET A 123 14.60 -23.51 -4.64
N ALA A 124 13.71 -23.68 -5.62
CA ALA A 124 13.99 -23.27 -7.00
C ALA A 124 14.39 -21.79 -7.02
N ASN A 125 15.49 -21.48 -7.70
CA ASN A 125 15.86 -20.08 -7.92
C ASN A 125 14.78 -19.38 -8.78
N GLN A 126 14.75 -18.05 -8.75
CA GLN A 126 13.69 -17.27 -9.40
C GLN A 126 13.56 -17.61 -10.89
N THR A 127 14.67 -17.78 -11.60
CA THR A 127 14.71 -18.14 -13.02
C THR A 127 14.04 -19.48 -13.30
N ARG A 128 14.38 -20.52 -12.54
CA ARG A 128 13.75 -21.84 -12.65
C ARG A 128 12.27 -21.76 -12.32
N ALA A 129 11.92 -21.13 -11.20
CA ALA A 129 10.53 -21.02 -10.77
C ALA A 129 9.66 -20.30 -11.82
N VAL A 130 10.19 -19.26 -12.46
CA VAL A 130 9.51 -18.57 -13.57
C VAL A 130 9.29 -19.52 -14.76
N LEU A 131 10.34 -20.19 -15.25
CA LEU A 131 10.19 -21.13 -16.38
C LEU A 131 9.23 -22.29 -16.08
N GLU A 132 9.27 -22.81 -14.86
CA GLU A 132 8.33 -23.83 -14.39
C GLU A 132 6.87 -23.33 -14.40
N ASN A 133 6.64 -22.04 -14.14
CA ASN A 133 5.31 -21.42 -14.24
C ASN A 133 4.84 -21.18 -15.68
N PHE A 134 5.74 -21.23 -16.67
CA PHE A 134 5.38 -21.22 -18.08
C PHE A 134 5.08 -22.62 -18.63
N GLN A 135 5.30 -23.70 -17.88
CA GLN A 135 4.99 -25.08 -18.29
C GLN A 135 3.49 -25.30 -18.54
N ILE A 136 3.15 -26.27 -19.40
CA ILE A 136 1.76 -26.67 -19.61
C ILE A 136 1.26 -27.39 -18.36
N ALA A 137 0.38 -26.74 -17.60
CA ALA A 137 -0.30 -27.34 -16.46
C ALA A 137 -1.79 -27.54 -16.79
N ARG A 138 -2.18 -28.79 -17.06
CA ARG A 138 -3.58 -29.19 -17.10
C ARG A 138 -3.97 -29.69 -15.72
N ALA A 139 -4.84 -28.96 -15.02
CA ALA A 139 -5.48 -29.45 -13.82
C ALA A 139 -6.85 -30.06 -14.17
N ARG A 140 -7.35 -30.97 -13.33
CA ARG A 140 -8.75 -31.43 -13.42
C ARG A 140 -9.68 -30.25 -13.10
N ALA A 141 -10.92 -30.28 -13.58
CA ALA A 141 -11.86 -29.13 -13.49
C ALA A 141 -12.03 -28.53 -12.08
N ASN A 142 -11.81 -29.31 -11.02
CA ASN A 142 -11.93 -28.88 -9.62
C ASN A 142 -10.61 -28.98 -8.85
N ASP A 143 -9.49 -28.87 -9.55
CA ASP A 143 -8.18 -29.02 -8.95
C ASP A 143 -7.27 -27.84 -9.29
N GLU A 144 -6.46 -27.44 -8.32
CA GLU A 144 -5.53 -26.34 -8.48
C GLU A 144 -4.29 -26.77 -9.28
N PRO A 145 -3.89 -26.00 -10.31
CA PRO A 145 -2.72 -26.31 -11.13
C PRO A 145 -1.41 -26.11 -10.36
N LYS A 146 -0.34 -26.74 -10.89
CA LYS A 146 1.03 -26.58 -10.38
C LYS A 146 1.64 -25.22 -10.66
N THR A 147 1.15 -24.52 -11.69
CA THR A 147 1.57 -23.17 -12.05
C THR A 147 0.56 -22.15 -11.56
N LEU A 148 0.99 -20.91 -11.44
CA LEU A 148 0.08 -19.77 -11.31
C LEU A 148 -0.86 -19.68 -12.51
N SER A 149 -2.04 -19.09 -12.30
CA SER A 149 -2.89 -18.65 -13.41
C SER A 149 -2.15 -17.59 -14.24
N ARG A 150 -2.55 -17.37 -15.49
CA ARG A 150 -1.95 -16.30 -16.32
C ARG A 150 -2.02 -14.95 -15.61
N GLU A 151 -3.20 -14.59 -15.12
CA GLU A 151 -3.43 -13.33 -14.40
C GLU A 151 -2.57 -13.23 -13.13
N SER A 152 -2.48 -14.29 -12.33
CA SER A 152 -1.66 -14.28 -11.10
C SER A 152 -0.16 -14.19 -11.39
N LEU A 153 0.31 -14.82 -12.48
CA LEU A 153 1.71 -14.71 -12.92
C LEU A 153 2.01 -13.29 -13.41
N GLU A 154 1.12 -12.70 -14.20
CA GLU A 154 1.21 -11.31 -14.64
C GLU A 154 1.28 -10.34 -13.45
N GLN A 155 0.38 -10.50 -12.47
CA GLN A 155 0.38 -9.69 -11.24
C GLN A 155 1.67 -9.89 -10.43
N TRP A 156 2.21 -11.11 -10.37
CA TRP A 156 3.49 -11.37 -9.71
C TRP A 156 4.63 -10.59 -10.38
N PHE A 157 4.71 -10.61 -11.71
CA PHE A 157 5.71 -9.85 -12.47
C PHE A 157 5.55 -8.34 -12.29
N ASP A 158 4.32 -7.83 -12.41
CA ASP A 158 4.06 -6.41 -12.16
C ASP A 158 4.50 -5.99 -10.74
N ARG A 159 4.18 -6.81 -9.73
CA ARG A 159 4.62 -6.58 -8.35
C ARG A 159 6.14 -6.55 -8.21
N GLN A 160 6.88 -7.46 -8.85
CA GLN A 160 8.35 -7.42 -8.84
C GLN A 160 8.87 -6.12 -9.46
N LEU A 161 8.33 -5.72 -10.61
CA LEU A 161 8.71 -4.48 -11.27
C LEU A 161 8.40 -3.23 -10.42
N ARG A 162 7.28 -3.23 -9.69
CA ARG A 162 6.94 -2.13 -8.77
C ARG A 162 7.87 -2.08 -7.55
N ILE A 163 8.20 -3.23 -6.96
CA ILE A 163 9.11 -3.30 -5.80
C ILE A 163 10.52 -2.85 -6.19
N LEU A 164 11.03 -3.31 -7.34
CA LEU A 164 12.39 -3.01 -7.82
C LEU A 164 12.51 -1.63 -8.47
N GLY A 165 11.42 -1.13 -9.05
CA GLY A 165 11.35 0.22 -9.57
C GLY A 165 12.27 0.53 -10.71
N ALA A 166 13.15 1.51 -10.54
CA ALA A 166 14.18 1.85 -11.52
C ALA A 166 15.07 0.64 -11.87
N GLY A 167 15.28 -0.29 -10.92
CA GLY A 167 15.99 -1.56 -11.15
C GLY A 167 15.12 -2.67 -11.73
N GLY A 168 13.82 -2.44 -11.95
CA GLY A 168 12.89 -3.44 -12.47
C GLY A 168 13.21 -3.84 -13.92
N GLU A 169 13.62 -2.89 -14.76
CA GLU A 169 13.99 -3.20 -16.15
C GLU A 169 15.27 -4.02 -16.24
N SER A 170 16.31 -3.68 -15.47
CA SER A 170 17.55 -4.45 -15.42
C SER A 170 17.27 -5.86 -14.90
N TRP A 171 16.51 -6.00 -13.81
CA TRP A 171 16.11 -7.30 -13.29
C TRP A 171 15.37 -8.16 -14.32
N LEU A 172 14.43 -7.58 -15.07
CA LEU A 172 13.68 -8.33 -16.08
C LEU A 172 14.59 -8.80 -17.24
N ASN A 173 15.58 -7.98 -17.61
CA ASN A 173 16.57 -8.36 -18.63
C ASN A 173 17.51 -9.46 -18.12
N ASP A 174 17.99 -9.36 -16.88
CA ASP A 174 18.86 -10.36 -16.25
C ASP A 174 18.13 -11.70 -16.06
N LEU A 175 16.84 -11.64 -15.70
CA LEU A 175 15.97 -12.80 -15.62
C LEU A 175 15.83 -13.47 -16.99
N LEU A 176 15.61 -12.71 -18.07
CA LEU A 176 15.52 -13.24 -19.42
C LEU A 176 16.82 -13.91 -19.87
N GLU A 177 17.98 -13.32 -19.60
CA GLU A 177 19.27 -13.90 -19.99
C GLU A 177 19.55 -15.20 -19.22
N SER A 178 19.29 -15.18 -17.91
CA SER A 178 19.40 -16.36 -17.06
C SER A 178 18.44 -17.46 -17.53
N ALA A 179 17.20 -17.09 -17.89
CA ALA A 179 16.19 -18.02 -18.37
C ALA A 179 16.57 -18.63 -19.72
N ARG A 180 17.21 -17.85 -20.62
CA ARG A 180 17.74 -18.37 -21.88
C ARG A 180 18.76 -19.47 -21.62
N THR A 181 19.76 -19.20 -20.79
CA THR A 181 20.82 -20.15 -20.44
C THR A 181 20.25 -21.42 -19.81
N LEU A 182 19.38 -21.27 -18.81
CA LEU A 182 18.77 -22.40 -18.11
C LEU A 182 17.86 -23.22 -19.04
N SER A 183 17.13 -22.58 -19.95
CA SER A 183 16.26 -23.27 -20.90
C SER A 183 17.04 -24.15 -21.88
N GLN A 184 18.26 -23.74 -22.26
CA GLN A 184 19.13 -24.55 -23.12
C GLN A 184 19.66 -25.77 -22.39
N GLN A 185 20.04 -25.61 -21.12
CA GLN A 185 20.55 -26.70 -20.28
C GLN A 185 19.47 -27.75 -19.98
N LEU A 186 18.24 -27.30 -19.69
CA LEU A 186 17.14 -28.18 -19.26
C LEU A 186 16.17 -28.58 -20.39
N GLY A 187 16.39 -28.08 -21.62
CA GLY A 187 15.52 -28.37 -22.76
C GLY A 187 14.17 -27.64 -22.75
N TRP A 188 14.02 -26.57 -21.98
CA TRP A 188 12.76 -25.81 -21.79
C TRP A 188 12.55 -24.70 -22.83
N LYS A 189 12.81 -25.00 -24.12
CA LYS A 189 12.75 -24.01 -25.21
C LYS A 189 11.36 -23.38 -25.37
N ARG A 190 10.30 -24.16 -25.15
CA ARG A 190 8.91 -23.70 -25.29
C ARG A 190 8.54 -22.73 -24.16
N GLU A 191 8.93 -23.06 -22.93
CA GLU A 191 8.69 -22.25 -21.73
C GLU A 191 9.41 -20.90 -21.86
N PHE A 192 10.66 -20.91 -22.32
CA PHE A 192 11.42 -19.69 -22.59
C PHE A 192 10.77 -18.83 -23.68
N GLY A 193 10.37 -19.43 -24.82
CA GLY A 193 9.65 -18.68 -25.86
C GLY A 193 8.34 -18.05 -25.37
N ALA A 194 7.62 -18.72 -24.47
CA ALA A 194 6.42 -18.16 -23.86
C ALA A 194 6.74 -16.99 -22.90
N LEU A 195 7.84 -17.07 -22.15
CA LEU A 195 8.36 -15.98 -21.32
C LEU A 195 8.81 -14.77 -22.17
N GLU A 196 9.44 -15.01 -23.33
CA GLU A 196 9.84 -13.95 -24.26
C GLU A 196 8.62 -13.22 -24.83
N GLU A 197 7.61 -13.95 -25.28
CA GLU A 197 6.35 -13.35 -25.74
C GLU A 197 5.64 -12.58 -24.63
N PHE A 198 5.51 -13.16 -23.43
CA PHE A 198 4.98 -12.44 -22.27
C PHE A 198 5.73 -11.14 -21.99
N THR A 199 7.06 -11.17 -22.00
CA THR A 199 7.88 -9.98 -21.71
C THR A 199 7.76 -8.92 -22.81
N ARG A 200 7.63 -9.33 -24.08
CA ARG A 200 7.32 -8.40 -25.19
C ARG A 200 6.00 -7.70 -24.95
N ALA A 201 4.95 -8.45 -24.61
CA ALA A 201 3.64 -7.90 -24.31
C ALA A 201 3.70 -6.92 -23.13
N LEU A 202 4.40 -7.28 -22.04
CA LEU A 202 4.56 -6.45 -20.85
C LEU A 202 5.30 -5.13 -21.14
N LYS A 203 6.24 -5.14 -22.10
CA LYS A 203 6.96 -3.95 -22.60
C LYS A 203 6.18 -3.16 -23.66
N GLY A 204 4.90 -3.48 -23.90
CA GLY A 204 4.07 -2.81 -24.91
C GLY A 204 4.48 -3.08 -26.37
N LYS A 205 5.30 -4.12 -26.61
CA LYS A 205 5.75 -4.51 -27.95
C LYS A 205 4.76 -5.53 -28.56
N PRO A 206 4.66 -5.61 -29.91
CA PRO A 206 3.85 -6.65 -30.55
C PRO A 206 4.23 -8.04 -30.04
N SER A 207 3.23 -8.85 -29.67
CA SER A 207 3.41 -10.19 -29.13
C SER A 207 2.18 -11.06 -29.38
N ALA A 208 2.38 -12.38 -29.43
CA ALA A 208 1.32 -13.38 -29.39
C ALA A 208 0.72 -13.60 -27.99
N TYR A 209 1.34 -13.07 -26.93
CA TYR A 209 0.82 -13.14 -25.57
C TYR A 209 -0.21 -12.04 -25.32
N ALA A 210 -1.43 -12.43 -24.93
CA ALA A 210 -2.49 -11.50 -24.53
C ALA A 210 -2.48 -11.31 -23.01
N LEU A 211 -2.27 -10.06 -22.56
CA LEU A 211 -2.27 -9.69 -21.14
C LEU A 211 -3.69 -9.69 -20.55
N ASN A 212 -3.88 -10.47 -19.50
CA ASN A 212 -5.16 -10.69 -18.85
C ASN A 212 -5.35 -9.82 -17.60
N SER A 213 -4.27 -9.42 -16.94
CA SER A 213 -4.32 -8.57 -15.75
C SER A 213 -4.36 -7.09 -16.11
N GLU A 214 -5.12 -6.33 -15.34
CA GLU A 214 -5.21 -4.88 -15.52
C GLU A 214 -3.88 -4.15 -15.23
N PRO A 215 -3.12 -4.47 -14.16
CA PRO A 215 -1.78 -3.90 -13.92
C PRO A 215 -0.81 -4.07 -15.09
N SER A 216 -0.73 -5.29 -15.67
CA SER A 216 0.18 -5.52 -16.79
C SER A 216 -0.25 -4.80 -18.06
N ARG A 217 -1.56 -4.72 -18.35
CA ARG A 217 -2.06 -3.92 -19.49
C ARG A 217 -1.75 -2.44 -19.33
N ALA A 218 -1.99 -1.90 -18.13
CA ALA A 218 -1.72 -0.49 -17.84
C ALA A 218 -0.23 -0.17 -17.99
N ARG A 219 0.65 -1.05 -17.49
CA ARG A 219 2.11 -0.96 -17.68
C ARG A 219 2.52 -1.01 -19.15
N ALA A 220 1.97 -1.94 -19.93
CA ALA A 220 2.27 -2.07 -21.35
C ALA A 220 1.87 -0.80 -22.14
N LEU A 221 0.88 -0.05 -21.67
CA LEU A 221 0.46 1.24 -22.21
C LEU A 221 1.28 2.44 -21.70
N GLY A 222 2.34 2.21 -20.92
CA GLY A 222 3.15 3.26 -20.32
C GLY A 222 2.47 3.98 -19.14
N LYS A 223 1.45 3.36 -18.54
CA LYS A 223 0.66 3.90 -17.43
C LYS A 223 0.64 2.93 -16.25
N PRO A 224 1.79 2.58 -15.66
CA PRO A 224 1.81 1.74 -14.46
C PRO A 224 1.22 2.52 -13.27
N TYR A 225 0.55 1.81 -12.36
CA TYR A 225 -0.08 2.40 -11.18
C TYR A 225 0.10 1.48 -9.97
N ASP A 226 -0.31 1.95 -8.80
CA ASP A 226 -0.26 1.19 -7.54
C ASP A 226 -1.61 0.50 -7.24
N PRO A 227 -1.77 -0.81 -7.51
CA PRO A 227 -3.03 -1.53 -7.31
C PRO A 227 -3.45 -1.63 -5.85
N GLU A 228 -2.52 -1.70 -4.90
CA GLU A 228 -2.84 -1.71 -3.48
C GLU A 228 -3.48 -0.38 -3.05
N ARG A 229 -3.02 0.76 -3.57
CA ARG A 229 -3.69 2.06 -3.33
C ARG A 229 -5.05 2.16 -4.00
N ILE A 230 -5.23 1.59 -5.19
CA ILE A 230 -6.56 1.56 -5.83
C ILE A 230 -7.55 0.73 -5.00
N GLN A 231 -7.12 -0.41 -4.45
CA GLN A 231 -7.96 -1.18 -3.53
C GLN A 231 -8.36 -0.34 -2.31
N LEU A 232 -7.41 0.34 -1.69
CA LEU A 232 -7.66 1.20 -0.54
C LEU A 232 -8.64 2.34 -0.85
N PHE A 233 -8.53 2.94 -2.04
CA PHE A 233 -9.47 3.94 -2.50
C PHE A 233 -10.88 3.35 -2.69
N ASN A 234 -11.00 2.13 -3.20
CA ASN A 234 -12.31 1.48 -3.34
C ASN A 234 -12.96 1.21 -1.97
N GLU A 235 -12.18 0.78 -0.98
CA GLU A 235 -12.64 0.58 0.40
C GLU A 235 -13.13 1.90 1.02
N LEU A 236 -12.36 2.99 0.86
CA LEU A 236 -12.76 4.31 1.33
C LEU A 236 -14.01 4.84 0.61
N LYS A 237 -14.09 4.67 -0.72
CA LYS A 237 -15.25 5.08 -1.53
C LYS A 237 -16.50 4.37 -1.02
N ALA A 238 -16.43 3.06 -0.79
CA ALA A 238 -17.57 2.29 -0.29
C ALA A 238 -18.03 2.79 1.08
N ALA A 239 -17.10 3.06 2.00
CA ALA A 239 -17.43 3.60 3.32
C ALA A 239 -18.09 4.99 3.22
N LEU A 240 -17.45 5.95 2.52
CA LEU A 240 -17.97 7.32 2.37
C LEU A 240 -19.31 7.39 1.63
N SER A 241 -19.57 6.46 0.70
CA SER A 241 -20.85 6.39 -0.01
C SER A 241 -22.03 6.02 0.91
N SER A 242 -21.75 5.42 2.07
CA SER A 242 -22.76 5.03 3.06
C SER A 242 -23.00 6.09 4.14
N GLU A 243 -22.22 7.16 4.15
CA GLU A 243 -22.28 8.22 5.16
C GLU A 243 -23.30 9.31 4.76
N ASN A 244 -24.00 9.86 5.76
CA ASN A 244 -24.88 11.02 5.60
C ASN A 244 -24.27 12.23 6.31
N PHE A 245 -23.57 13.08 5.57
CA PHE A 245 -22.90 14.25 6.13
C PHE A 245 -23.86 15.44 6.32
N ASN A 246 -23.67 16.18 7.42
CA ASN A 246 -24.32 17.47 7.63
C ASN A 246 -23.59 18.57 6.84
N GLU A 247 -23.96 18.79 5.59
CA GLU A 247 -23.29 19.74 4.71
C GLU A 247 -23.55 21.19 5.15
N LEU A 248 -22.51 21.88 5.62
CA LEU A 248 -22.59 23.27 6.07
C LEU A 248 -22.64 24.20 4.86
N THR A 249 -23.66 25.05 4.78
CA THR A 249 -23.80 26.04 3.69
C THR A 249 -22.65 27.04 3.69
N ALA A 250 -22.38 27.67 2.55
CA ALA A 250 -21.37 28.71 2.43
C ALA A 250 -21.56 29.82 3.49
N PRO A 251 -20.45 30.31 4.10
CA PRO A 251 -20.52 31.36 5.10
C PRO A 251 -20.78 32.73 4.45
N PRO A 252 -21.17 33.75 5.24
CA PRO A 252 -21.25 35.13 4.77
C PRO A 252 -19.93 35.62 4.17
N VAL A 253 -20.02 36.46 3.13
CA VAL A 253 -18.84 37.04 2.44
C VAL A 253 -17.89 37.75 3.41
N ALA A 254 -18.43 38.39 4.45
CA ALA A 254 -17.65 39.09 5.47
C ALA A 254 -16.72 38.18 6.28
N GLU A 255 -16.95 36.86 6.31
CA GLU A 255 -16.12 35.90 7.04
C GLU A 255 -14.97 35.33 6.21
N LEU A 256 -14.97 35.51 4.88
CA LEU A 256 -14.09 34.78 3.96
C LEU A 256 -12.60 35.03 4.23
N GLU A 257 -12.20 36.29 4.43
CA GLU A 257 -10.80 36.63 4.70
C GLU A 257 -10.33 36.06 6.04
N ASN A 258 -11.15 36.16 7.09
CA ASN A 258 -10.81 35.64 8.41
C ASN A 258 -10.73 34.09 8.38
N ARG A 259 -11.66 33.41 7.68
CA ARG A 259 -11.58 31.96 7.48
C ARG A 259 -10.34 31.56 6.69
N ALA A 260 -10.00 32.29 5.63
CA ALA A 260 -8.80 32.04 4.83
C ALA A 260 -7.52 32.18 5.66
N PHE A 261 -7.45 33.20 6.53
CA PHE A 261 -6.35 33.37 7.47
C PHE A 261 -6.21 32.15 8.40
N TRP A 262 -7.29 31.72 9.05
CA TRP A 262 -7.24 30.58 9.98
C TRP A 262 -6.95 29.26 9.29
N GLU A 263 -7.51 29.03 8.09
CA GLU A 263 -7.18 27.86 7.28
C GLU A 263 -5.69 27.82 6.95
N ALA A 264 -5.13 28.94 6.48
CA ALA A 264 -3.70 29.05 6.16
C ALA A 264 -2.84 28.85 7.41
N TYR A 265 -3.19 29.48 8.53
CA TYR A 265 -2.48 29.37 9.79
C TYR A 265 -2.40 27.91 10.27
N PHE A 266 -3.55 27.27 10.48
CA PHE A 266 -3.60 25.91 11.01
C PHE A 266 -3.00 24.88 10.04
N SER A 267 -3.27 25.03 8.73
CA SER A 267 -2.72 24.12 7.73
C SER A 267 -1.20 24.12 7.71
N ASN A 268 -0.56 25.28 7.87
CA ASN A 268 0.91 25.38 7.95
C ASN A 268 1.45 24.90 9.31
N TYR A 269 0.75 25.19 10.40
CA TYR A 269 1.14 24.72 11.73
C TYR A 269 1.19 23.19 11.81
N ILE A 270 0.21 22.50 11.21
CA ILE A 270 0.15 21.03 11.15
C ILE A 270 1.39 20.42 10.49
N GLU A 271 1.96 21.09 9.50
CA GLU A 271 3.18 20.66 8.80
C GLU A 271 4.48 21.08 9.49
N GLY A 272 4.41 21.82 10.62
CA GLY A 272 5.57 22.22 11.41
C GLY A 272 5.99 23.69 11.25
N THR A 273 5.31 24.46 10.40
CA THR A 273 5.55 25.91 10.26
C THR A 273 4.89 26.66 11.42
N LYS A 274 5.63 26.81 12.52
CA LYS A 274 5.13 27.40 13.76
C LYS A 274 5.41 28.90 13.84
N PHE A 275 4.38 29.74 13.79
CA PHE A 275 4.40 31.16 14.14
C PHE A 275 3.31 31.43 15.18
N SER A 276 3.44 32.50 15.97
CA SER A 276 2.29 33.00 16.73
C SER A 276 1.19 33.49 15.77
N VAL A 277 -0.04 33.61 16.26
CA VAL A 277 -1.15 34.13 15.44
C VAL A 277 -0.86 35.57 15.01
N GLU A 278 -0.28 36.36 15.90
CA GLU A 278 0.10 37.75 15.66
C GLU A 278 1.20 37.84 14.60
N GLU A 279 2.25 37.02 14.69
CA GLU A 279 3.30 36.95 13.66
C GLU A 279 2.74 36.55 12.29
N ALA A 280 1.86 35.55 12.25
CA ALA A 280 1.22 35.11 11.02
C ALA A 280 0.31 36.20 10.43
N GLN A 281 -0.36 36.98 11.27
CA GLN A 281 -1.19 38.11 10.85
C GLN A 281 -0.34 39.21 10.23
N GLU A 282 0.79 39.56 10.85
CA GLU A 282 1.74 40.53 10.27
C GLU A 282 2.22 40.05 8.90
N ILE A 283 2.56 38.76 8.76
CA ILE A 283 3.00 38.14 7.50
C ILE A 283 1.93 38.27 6.40
N VAL A 284 0.68 37.90 6.69
CA VAL A 284 -0.42 37.97 5.72
C VAL A 284 -0.76 39.42 5.34
N ASN A 285 -0.65 40.35 6.29
CA ASN A 285 -0.89 41.77 6.06
C ASN A 285 0.29 42.50 5.39
N GLU A 286 1.42 41.81 5.17
CA GLU A 286 2.63 42.35 4.53
C GLU A 286 3.15 43.65 5.17
N THR A 287 3.10 43.74 6.50
CA THR A 287 3.52 44.94 7.24
C THR A 287 5.05 45.12 7.26
N ASP A 288 5.52 46.26 7.77
CA ASP A 288 6.96 46.45 8.01
C ASP A 288 7.53 45.46 9.05
N THR A 289 6.73 45.05 10.04
CA THR A 289 7.08 43.99 11.00
C THR A 289 7.29 42.65 10.29
N ALA A 290 6.46 42.34 9.28
CA ALA A 290 6.60 41.15 8.45
C ALA A 290 7.97 41.06 7.78
N LYS A 291 8.52 42.20 7.31
CA LYS A 291 9.84 42.23 6.65
C LYS A 291 10.95 41.68 7.54
N ALA A 292 10.90 41.94 8.85
CA ALA A 292 11.86 41.41 9.80
C ALA A 292 11.68 39.90 10.05
N LEU A 293 10.43 39.42 10.14
CA LEU A 293 10.10 38.00 10.30
C LEU A 293 10.49 37.18 9.07
N THR A 294 10.13 37.64 7.88
CA THR A 294 10.45 37.00 6.60
C THR A 294 11.96 36.92 6.35
N ARG A 295 12.75 37.90 6.80
CA ARG A 295 14.23 37.80 6.71
C ARG A 295 14.79 36.67 7.57
N LYS A 296 14.19 36.39 8.73
CA LYS A 296 14.65 35.34 9.64
C LYS A 296 14.23 33.95 9.19
N ARG A 297 13.01 33.81 8.67
CA ARG A 297 12.40 32.53 8.28
C ARG A 297 11.66 32.68 6.94
N PRO A 298 12.41 32.89 5.83
CA PRO A 298 11.80 33.26 4.55
C PRO A 298 10.88 32.18 3.98
N GLU A 299 11.27 30.91 4.06
CA GLU A 299 10.47 29.80 3.55
C GLU A 299 9.19 29.58 4.36
N ASP A 300 9.28 29.64 5.69
CA ASP A 300 8.13 29.47 6.58
C ASP A 300 7.13 30.64 6.47
N ALA A 301 7.63 31.88 6.29
CA ALA A 301 6.79 33.04 6.05
C ALA A 301 6.10 32.94 4.68
N HIS A 302 6.83 32.48 3.66
CA HIS A 302 6.30 32.19 2.32
C HIS A 302 5.17 31.15 2.35
N ASP A 303 5.35 30.07 3.12
CA ASP A 303 4.35 29.02 3.27
C ASP A 303 3.00 29.56 3.77
N ILE A 304 3.02 30.43 4.79
CA ILE A 304 1.80 31.05 5.34
C ILE A 304 1.14 31.97 4.31
N ILE A 305 1.90 32.94 3.77
CA ILE A 305 1.33 33.98 2.89
C ILE A 305 0.83 33.39 1.56
N GLU A 306 1.55 32.45 0.96
CA GLU A 306 1.10 31.84 -0.31
C GLU A 306 -0.07 30.87 -0.09
N THR A 307 -0.14 30.17 1.04
CA THR A 307 -1.33 29.38 1.36
C THR A 307 -2.55 30.30 1.49
N TYR A 308 -2.43 31.44 2.20
CA TYR A 308 -3.49 32.44 2.28
C TYR A 308 -3.87 32.98 0.90
N ARG A 309 -2.89 33.41 0.10
CA ARG A 309 -3.11 33.93 -1.27
C ARG A 309 -3.80 32.92 -2.18
N LEU A 310 -3.50 31.62 -2.05
CA LEU A 310 -4.17 30.56 -2.80
C LEU A 310 -5.65 30.40 -2.42
N ILE A 311 -6.00 30.66 -1.15
CA ILE A 311 -7.37 30.54 -0.63
C ILE A 311 -8.22 31.77 -0.98
N VAL A 312 -7.66 32.99 -0.96
CA VAL A 312 -8.41 34.20 -1.31
C VAL A 312 -8.49 34.46 -2.82
N ASP A 313 -7.65 33.81 -3.62
CA ASP A 313 -7.69 33.90 -5.08
C ASP A 313 -8.90 33.15 -5.65
N ASN A 314 -9.96 33.89 -5.99
CA ASN A 314 -11.21 33.35 -6.53
C ASN A 314 -11.07 32.57 -7.85
N LYS A 315 -9.95 32.70 -8.57
CA LYS A 315 -9.68 31.94 -9.80
C LYS A 315 -9.10 30.56 -9.51
N ILE A 316 -8.60 30.34 -8.29
CA ILE A 316 -7.88 29.12 -7.91
C ILE A 316 -8.54 28.39 -6.73
N SER A 317 -9.04 29.11 -5.73
CA SER A 317 -9.48 28.52 -4.46
C SER A 317 -10.55 27.45 -4.63
N GLY A 318 -11.72 27.81 -5.19
CA GLY A 318 -12.81 26.88 -5.52
C GLY A 318 -12.67 26.13 -6.85
N LYS A 319 -11.51 26.18 -7.51
CA LYS A 319 -11.36 25.50 -8.82
C LYS A 319 -11.34 23.98 -8.65
N VAL A 320 -12.20 23.27 -9.38
CA VAL A 320 -12.23 21.80 -9.46
C VAL A 320 -11.98 21.37 -10.90
N ALA A 321 -11.20 20.30 -11.07
CA ALA A 321 -10.84 19.82 -12.39
C ALA A 321 -11.95 18.96 -13.04
N PRO A 322 -12.22 19.12 -14.35
CA PRO A 322 -13.25 18.35 -15.06
C PRO A 322 -12.81 16.93 -15.44
N ASN A 323 -11.50 16.64 -15.42
CA ASN A 323 -10.94 15.33 -15.73
C ASN A 323 -9.61 15.12 -14.98
N ALA A 324 -9.14 13.87 -14.94
CA ALA A 324 -7.90 13.48 -14.26
C ALA A 324 -6.66 14.26 -14.73
N GLN A 325 -6.53 14.53 -16.03
CA GLN A 325 -5.38 15.28 -16.55
C GLN A 325 -5.38 16.73 -16.04
N LYS A 326 -6.54 17.39 -16.06
CA LYS A 326 -6.70 18.73 -15.48
C LYS A 326 -6.57 18.74 -13.97
N TYR A 327 -6.86 17.63 -13.30
CA TYR A 327 -6.63 17.50 -11.87
C TYR A 327 -5.14 17.49 -11.54
N ILE A 328 -4.35 16.70 -12.28
CA ILE A 328 -2.89 16.68 -12.19
C ILE A 328 -2.30 18.07 -12.45
N GLU A 329 -2.69 18.74 -13.54
CA GLU A 329 -2.24 20.10 -13.83
C GLU A 329 -2.58 21.07 -12.68
N LEU A 330 -3.79 20.98 -12.14
CA LEU A 330 -4.26 21.86 -11.06
C LEU A 330 -3.46 21.68 -9.76
N ILE A 331 -3.20 20.44 -9.34
CA ILE A 331 -2.38 20.19 -8.14
C ILE A 331 -0.93 20.63 -8.36
N LYS A 332 -0.37 20.47 -9.57
CA LYS A 332 0.97 20.98 -9.91
C LYS A 332 1.03 22.50 -9.84
N ILE A 333 0.04 23.22 -10.39
CA ILE A 333 -0.02 24.70 -10.33
C ILE A 333 -0.13 25.20 -8.89
N ARG A 334 -1.01 24.60 -8.09
CA ARG A 334 -1.17 24.95 -6.66
C ARG A 334 0.13 24.68 -5.89
N HIS A 335 0.75 23.53 -6.12
CA HIS A 335 2.01 23.15 -5.51
C HIS A 335 3.17 24.09 -5.90
N ALA A 336 3.26 24.47 -7.18
CA ALA A 336 4.29 25.40 -7.68
C ALA A 336 4.25 26.74 -6.94
N ARG A 337 3.06 27.31 -6.75
CA ARG A 337 2.88 28.56 -5.99
C ARG A 337 3.22 28.38 -4.52
N MET A 338 2.62 27.37 -3.89
CA MET A 338 2.76 27.11 -2.47
C MET A 338 4.22 26.87 -2.07
N MET A 339 4.98 26.14 -2.88
CA MET A 339 6.38 25.80 -2.58
C MET A 339 7.39 26.69 -3.30
N ALA A 340 6.99 27.81 -3.90
CA ALA A 340 7.85 28.62 -4.78
C ALA A 340 9.16 29.10 -4.13
N SER A 341 9.21 29.28 -2.81
CA SER A 341 10.43 29.66 -2.08
C SER A 341 11.41 28.49 -1.86
N ARG A 342 10.98 27.24 -2.09
CA ARG A 342 11.74 26.03 -1.77
C ARG A 342 12.18 25.31 -3.05
N ALA A 343 13.18 25.84 -3.73
CA ALA A 343 13.65 25.29 -5.01
C ALA A 343 14.14 23.83 -4.90
N ASN A 344 14.63 23.43 -3.73
CA ASN A 344 15.12 22.08 -3.43
C ASN A 344 14.04 21.00 -3.41
N VAL A 345 12.75 21.35 -3.40
CA VAL A 345 11.64 20.38 -3.45
C VAL A 345 10.96 20.29 -4.81
N SER A 346 11.54 20.94 -5.83
CA SER A 346 11.02 21.00 -7.21
C SER A 346 9.54 21.46 -7.27
N PRO A 347 9.26 22.74 -6.98
CA PRO A 347 7.90 23.26 -6.95
C PRO A 347 7.13 22.97 -8.24
N GLY A 348 5.92 22.45 -8.06
CA GLY A 348 5.05 22.02 -9.16
C GLY A 348 5.41 20.70 -9.81
N GLU A 349 6.52 20.04 -9.52
CA GLU A 349 6.92 18.77 -10.14
C GLU A 349 6.71 17.57 -9.22
N PHE A 350 6.31 16.43 -9.79
CA PHE A 350 6.18 15.19 -9.00
C PHE A 350 7.55 14.73 -8.52
N LYS A 351 7.55 14.03 -7.38
CA LYS A 351 8.74 13.49 -6.75
C LYS A 351 9.49 12.54 -7.68
N GLU A 352 10.81 12.61 -7.66
CA GLU A 352 11.70 11.69 -8.39
C GLU A 352 12.21 10.54 -7.51
N ARG A 353 12.07 10.69 -6.19
CA ARG A 353 12.46 9.71 -5.19
C ARG A 353 11.24 9.32 -4.37
N ASN A 354 11.30 8.13 -3.77
CA ASN A 354 10.21 7.71 -2.93
C ASN A 354 10.19 8.51 -1.62
N ASN A 355 9.00 8.82 -1.14
CA ASN A 355 8.82 9.47 0.15
C ASN A 355 8.56 8.40 1.21
N GLU A 356 9.15 8.60 2.39
CA GLU A 356 9.02 7.72 3.53
C GLU A 356 8.84 8.56 4.80
N VAL A 357 7.86 8.19 5.62
CA VAL A 357 7.61 8.84 6.92
C VAL A 357 7.43 7.74 7.96
N GLY A 358 8.40 7.60 8.86
CA GLY A 358 8.43 6.47 9.79
C GLY A 358 8.54 5.15 9.03
N SER A 359 7.63 4.20 9.28
CA SER A 359 7.54 2.92 8.56
C SER A 359 6.70 3.00 7.27
N ARG A 360 6.09 4.15 6.99
CA ARG A 360 5.17 4.31 5.86
C ARG A 360 5.92 4.62 4.58
N VAL A 361 5.68 3.79 3.57
CA VAL A 361 6.20 3.95 2.21
C VAL A 361 5.07 4.41 1.29
N PHE A 362 5.24 5.56 0.65
CA PHE A 362 4.25 6.13 -0.27
C PHE A 362 4.39 5.56 -1.70
N VAL A 363 3.45 5.93 -2.59
CA VAL A 363 3.44 5.49 -3.99
C VAL A 363 4.73 5.90 -4.68
N ARG A 364 5.36 4.96 -5.41
CA ARG A 364 6.65 5.22 -6.06
C ARG A 364 6.51 6.22 -7.23
N PRO A 365 7.55 7.04 -7.51
CA PRO A 365 7.53 8.11 -8.53
C PRO A 365 6.84 7.76 -9.85
N GLU A 366 7.24 6.65 -10.45
CA GLU A 366 6.76 6.19 -11.75
C GLU A 366 5.28 5.75 -11.76
N LEU A 367 4.69 5.53 -10.57
CA LEU A 367 3.30 5.13 -10.40
C LEU A 367 2.37 6.31 -10.06
N VAL A 368 2.93 7.46 -9.65
CA VAL A 368 2.17 8.60 -9.10
C VAL A 368 1.09 9.10 -10.05
N SER A 369 1.45 9.34 -11.31
CA SER A 369 0.56 10.00 -12.29
C SER A 369 -0.71 9.19 -12.52
N GLU A 370 -0.57 7.90 -12.86
CA GLU A 370 -1.72 7.04 -13.15
C GLU A 370 -2.50 6.68 -11.87
N THR A 371 -1.82 6.55 -10.71
CA THR A 371 -2.50 6.28 -9.43
C THR A 371 -3.40 7.46 -9.03
N ILE A 372 -2.94 8.71 -9.20
CA ILE A 372 -3.78 9.91 -9.01
C ILE A 372 -4.92 9.94 -10.01
N ALA A 373 -4.64 9.66 -11.29
CA ALA A 373 -5.66 9.69 -12.33
C ALA A 373 -6.80 8.71 -12.01
N ARG A 374 -6.47 7.50 -11.58
CA ARG A 374 -7.44 6.49 -11.18
C ARG A 374 -8.17 6.85 -9.89
N GLY A 375 -7.46 7.37 -8.89
CA GLY A 375 -8.07 7.92 -7.68
C GLY A 375 -9.13 8.98 -8.01
N TRP A 376 -8.79 9.95 -8.87
CA TRP A 376 -9.74 10.97 -9.33
C TRP A 376 -10.99 10.37 -9.98
N HIS A 377 -10.84 9.36 -10.86
CA HIS A 377 -11.98 8.68 -11.48
C HIS A 377 -12.87 7.99 -10.43
N SER A 378 -12.27 7.31 -9.44
CA SER A 378 -13.02 6.64 -8.38
C SER A 378 -13.87 7.62 -7.56
N GLY A 379 -13.33 8.80 -7.25
CA GLY A 379 -14.01 9.82 -6.45
C GLY A 379 -15.17 10.52 -7.17
N ARG A 380 -15.16 10.54 -8.52
CA ARG A 380 -16.16 11.25 -9.33
C ARG A 380 -17.60 10.79 -9.06
N ASP A 381 -17.80 9.50 -8.79
CA ASP A 381 -19.15 8.92 -8.66
C ASP A 381 -19.78 9.11 -7.26
N LEU A 382 -19.04 9.66 -6.29
CA LEU A 382 -19.59 10.00 -4.98
C LEU A 382 -20.55 11.18 -5.14
N THR A 383 -21.79 11.07 -4.64
CA THR A 383 -22.85 12.09 -4.82
C THR A 383 -22.71 13.28 -3.87
N SER A 384 -22.39 13.04 -2.59
CA SER A 384 -22.12 14.11 -1.61
C SER A 384 -20.82 14.83 -1.97
N ALA A 385 -20.85 16.17 -1.95
CA ALA A 385 -19.66 16.99 -2.15
C ALA A 385 -18.68 16.82 -1.00
N THR A 386 -19.19 16.67 0.23
CA THR A 386 -18.38 16.36 1.40
C THR A 386 -17.69 15.01 1.30
N ALA A 387 -18.40 13.96 0.88
CA ALA A 387 -17.79 12.66 0.63
C ALA A 387 -16.67 12.75 -0.41
N ARG A 388 -16.90 13.43 -1.55
CA ARG A 388 -15.87 13.69 -2.56
C ARG A 388 -14.66 14.44 -2.00
N ALA A 389 -14.89 15.44 -1.17
CA ALA A 389 -13.84 16.27 -0.59
C ALA A 389 -12.89 15.44 0.29
N PHE A 390 -13.43 14.67 1.25
CA PHE A 390 -12.63 13.79 2.10
C PHE A 390 -11.96 12.66 1.30
N PHE A 391 -12.65 12.10 0.31
CA PHE A 391 -12.05 11.11 -0.57
C PHE A 391 -10.81 11.66 -1.31
N MET A 392 -10.92 12.84 -1.94
CA MET A 392 -9.81 13.44 -2.68
C MET A 392 -8.68 13.98 -1.80
N LEU A 393 -9.00 14.39 -0.55
CA LEU A 393 -7.99 14.62 0.47
C LEU A 393 -7.14 13.36 0.64
N PHE A 394 -7.81 12.24 0.91
CA PHE A 394 -7.13 10.98 1.16
C PHE A 394 -6.27 10.55 -0.04
N VAL A 395 -6.84 10.54 -1.25
CA VAL A 395 -6.11 10.20 -2.49
C VAL A 395 -4.81 11.00 -2.64
N THR A 396 -4.86 12.32 -2.48
CA THR A 396 -3.68 13.17 -2.64
C THR A 396 -2.65 12.92 -1.55
N SER A 397 -3.11 12.78 -0.30
CA SER A 397 -2.24 12.54 0.86
C SER A 397 -1.57 11.17 0.82
N GLU A 398 -2.27 10.16 0.32
CA GLU A 398 -1.84 8.76 0.21
C GLU A 398 -0.90 8.53 -0.97
N VAL A 399 -1.16 9.15 -2.13
CA VAL A 399 -0.20 9.06 -3.25
C VAL A 399 1.07 9.83 -2.89
N HIS A 400 0.92 10.96 -2.20
CA HIS A 400 2.03 11.81 -1.78
C HIS A 400 2.89 12.22 -3.00
N PRO A 401 2.30 12.90 -3.99
CA PRO A 401 2.91 13.13 -5.31
C PRO A 401 4.17 14.00 -5.32
N PHE A 402 4.34 14.87 -4.34
CA PHE A 402 5.41 15.87 -4.29
C PHE A 402 6.45 15.52 -3.25
N THR A 403 7.65 16.11 -3.33
CA THR A 403 8.70 15.92 -2.31
C THR A 403 8.28 16.44 -0.93
N ASP A 404 7.54 17.55 -0.88
CA ASP A 404 6.97 18.15 0.33
C ASP A 404 5.64 18.87 -0.03
N GLY A 405 4.88 19.37 0.95
CA GLY A 405 3.65 20.14 0.72
C GLY A 405 2.39 19.30 0.47
N ASN A 406 2.51 17.97 0.47
CA ASN A 406 1.39 17.07 0.16
C ASN A 406 0.19 17.26 1.09
N GLY A 407 0.41 17.41 2.40
CA GLY A 407 -0.66 17.64 3.38
C GLY A 407 -1.43 18.93 3.11
N ARG A 408 -0.72 20.02 2.83
CA ARG A 408 -1.29 21.34 2.49
C ARG A 408 -2.09 21.30 1.19
N ILE A 409 -1.55 20.71 0.12
CA ILE A 409 -2.27 20.54 -1.15
C ILE A 409 -3.51 19.65 -0.99
N SER A 410 -3.44 18.61 -0.18
CA SER A 410 -4.57 17.72 0.07
C SER A 410 -5.73 18.45 0.76
N ARG A 411 -5.44 19.25 1.80
CA ARG A 411 -6.45 20.07 2.50
C ARG A 411 -7.00 21.18 1.61
N LEU A 412 -6.13 21.86 0.85
CA LEU A 412 -6.55 22.86 -0.12
C LEU A 412 -7.48 22.25 -1.19
N GLY A 413 -7.17 21.04 -1.67
CA GLY A 413 -7.99 20.28 -2.61
C GLY A 413 -9.34 19.85 -2.05
N MET A 414 -9.38 19.40 -0.79
CA MET A 414 -10.63 19.12 -0.06
C MET A 414 -11.54 20.35 -0.04
N ASN A 415 -11.00 21.48 0.42
CA ASN A 415 -11.77 22.70 0.58
C ASN A 415 -12.18 23.32 -0.76
N ALA A 416 -11.38 23.15 -1.82
CA ALA A 416 -11.78 23.55 -3.16
C ALA A 416 -13.05 22.84 -3.65
N ILE A 417 -13.21 21.54 -3.33
CA ILE A 417 -14.40 20.76 -3.68
C ILE A 417 -15.63 21.24 -2.90
N LEU A 418 -15.46 21.55 -1.62
CA LEU A 418 -16.52 22.09 -0.77
C LEU A 418 -16.98 23.47 -1.25
N GLU A 419 -16.03 24.38 -1.49
CA GLU A 419 -16.31 25.74 -1.96
C GLU A 419 -17.03 25.71 -3.32
N ALA A 420 -16.58 24.87 -4.27
CA ALA A 420 -17.22 24.72 -5.57
C ALA A 420 -18.68 24.21 -5.49
N ALA A 421 -19.02 23.50 -4.41
CA ALA A 421 -20.37 23.02 -4.13
C ALA A 421 -21.21 24.02 -3.31
N GLY A 422 -20.69 25.22 -3.00
CA GLY A 422 -21.37 26.20 -2.16
C GLY A 422 -21.40 25.82 -0.68
N LEU A 423 -20.44 25.00 -0.23
CA LEU A 423 -20.31 24.57 1.16
C LEU A 423 -19.18 25.31 1.88
N THR A 424 -19.26 25.34 3.21
CA THR A 424 -18.20 25.89 4.06
C THR A 424 -16.92 25.08 3.92
N ARG A 425 -15.80 25.77 3.70
CA ARG A 425 -14.45 25.21 3.81
C ARG A 425 -14.19 24.78 5.25
N LEU A 426 -13.65 23.57 5.45
CA LEU A 426 -13.38 23.00 6.76
C LEU A 426 -11.96 23.31 7.22
N ILE A 427 -11.85 23.88 8.42
CA ILE A 427 -10.59 24.23 9.07
C ILE A 427 -10.26 23.17 10.11
N LEU A 428 -9.06 22.62 10.03
CA LEU A 428 -8.54 21.60 10.95
C LEU A 428 -7.61 22.26 11.97
N PRO A 429 -7.98 22.38 13.25
CA PRO A 429 -7.14 23.04 14.25
C PRO A 429 -5.87 22.25 14.59
N THR A 430 -4.88 22.94 15.16
CA THR A 430 -3.61 22.36 15.60
C THR A 430 -3.81 21.19 16.57
N SER A 431 -4.74 21.31 17.52
CA SER A 431 -4.99 20.27 18.50
C SER A 431 -5.49 18.95 17.90
N PHE A 432 -6.05 18.96 16.69
CA PHE A 432 -6.52 17.76 15.99
C PHE A 432 -5.44 17.11 15.12
N ARG A 433 -4.21 17.63 15.10
CA ARG A 433 -3.13 17.09 14.26
C ARG A 433 -2.90 15.59 14.49
N ASN A 434 -2.79 15.16 15.75
CA ASN A 434 -2.55 13.75 16.05
C ASN A 434 -3.72 12.88 15.61
N ASP A 435 -4.95 13.31 15.92
CA ASP A 435 -6.15 12.59 15.52
C ASP A 435 -6.24 12.42 13.99
N TYR A 436 -5.99 13.50 13.26
CA TYR A 436 -5.94 13.52 11.80
C TYR A 436 -4.91 12.53 11.25
N LEU A 437 -3.67 12.54 11.77
CA LEU A 437 -2.62 11.62 11.32
C LEU A 437 -2.97 10.17 11.68
N THR A 438 -3.55 9.93 12.85
CA THR A 438 -3.95 8.58 13.30
C THR A 438 -5.03 7.99 12.41
N VAL A 439 -6.05 8.74 11.99
CA VAL A 439 -7.08 8.18 11.10
C VAL A 439 -6.58 7.91 9.69
N LEU A 440 -5.67 8.74 9.18
CA LEU A 440 -5.01 8.48 7.90
C LEU A 440 -4.17 7.20 7.98
N GLU A 441 -3.42 7.02 9.06
CA GLU A 441 -2.61 5.83 9.29
C GLU A 441 -3.45 4.57 9.46
N ALA A 442 -4.55 4.63 10.22
CA ALA A 442 -5.47 3.51 10.42
C ALA A 442 -6.07 3.03 9.09
N LEU A 443 -6.41 3.96 8.19
CA LEU A 443 -6.87 3.62 6.85
C LEU A 443 -5.72 3.02 6.03
N THR A 444 -4.56 3.68 5.99
CA THR A 444 -3.37 3.25 5.22
C THR A 444 -2.93 1.82 5.54
N SER A 445 -2.85 1.50 6.83
CA SER A 445 -2.22 0.27 7.32
C SER A 445 -3.20 -0.90 7.44
N ASN A 446 -4.48 -0.64 7.68
CA ASN A 446 -5.47 -1.69 7.97
C ASN A 446 -6.69 -1.71 7.03
N GLY A 447 -6.76 -0.81 6.04
CA GLY A 447 -7.97 -0.67 5.19
C GLY A 447 -9.21 -0.20 5.98
N ASN A 448 -9.03 0.29 7.21
CA ASN A 448 -10.13 0.62 8.10
C ASN A 448 -10.59 2.07 7.89
N ALA A 449 -11.61 2.26 7.04
CA ALA A 449 -12.17 3.59 6.73
C ALA A 449 -13.08 4.18 7.83
N LYS A 450 -13.52 3.38 8.81
CA LYS A 450 -14.49 3.82 9.82
C LYS A 450 -13.98 4.97 10.71
N PRO A 451 -12.75 4.93 11.27
CA PRO A 451 -12.20 6.07 12.01
C PRO A 451 -12.12 7.35 11.17
N TYR A 452 -11.77 7.22 9.89
CA TYR A 452 -11.69 8.35 8.97
C TYR A 452 -13.05 9.00 8.72
N CYS A 453 -14.11 8.21 8.52
CA CYS A 453 -15.48 8.72 8.37
C CYS A 453 -15.99 9.41 9.65
N LYS A 454 -15.71 8.84 10.83
CA LYS A 454 -16.02 9.48 12.12
C LYS A 454 -15.30 10.82 12.29
N PHE A 455 -14.02 10.87 11.91
CA PHE A 455 -13.24 12.11 11.93
C PHE A 455 -13.85 13.17 11.01
N ALA A 456 -14.32 12.79 9.82
CA ALA A 456 -15.00 13.71 8.90
C ALA A 456 -16.24 14.35 9.55
N HIS A 457 -17.13 13.55 10.14
CA HIS A 457 -18.28 14.06 10.90
C HIS A 457 -17.89 14.99 12.04
N LYS A 458 -16.84 14.63 12.79
CA LYS A 458 -16.35 15.43 13.90
C LYS A 458 -15.80 16.77 13.43
N LEU A 459 -15.07 16.81 12.33
CA LEU A 459 -14.51 18.02 11.75
C LEU A 459 -15.61 18.98 11.29
N ILE A 460 -16.67 18.45 10.68
CA ILE A 460 -17.87 19.21 10.27
C ILE A 460 -18.58 19.78 11.50
N ASP A 461 -18.88 18.94 12.50
CA ASP A 461 -19.51 19.35 13.76
C ASP A 461 -18.68 20.40 14.52
N LEU A 462 -17.35 20.33 14.42
CA LEU A 462 -16.47 21.35 14.98
C LEU A 462 -16.61 22.68 14.22
N ASN A 463 -16.51 22.66 12.90
CA ASN A 463 -16.57 23.85 12.05
C ASN A 463 -17.93 24.57 12.10
N SER A 464 -19.02 23.86 12.40
CA SER A 464 -20.36 24.46 12.53
C SER A 464 -20.51 25.39 13.75
N ARG A 465 -19.59 25.31 14.73
CA ARG A 465 -19.63 26.07 15.98
C ARG A 465 -18.50 27.08 16.14
N MET A 466 -17.57 27.12 15.18
CA MET A 466 -16.43 28.04 15.22
C MET A 466 -16.87 29.44 14.77
N PRO A 467 -16.63 30.49 15.58
CA PRO A 467 -16.97 31.85 15.20
C PRO A 467 -15.91 32.43 14.26
N PHE A 468 -16.35 33.05 13.16
CA PHE A 468 -15.46 33.66 12.17
C PHE A 468 -15.85 35.08 11.77
N ALA A 469 -16.78 35.72 12.46
CA ALA A 469 -17.21 37.09 12.15
C ALA A 469 -16.07 38.10 12.30
N THR A 470 -15.21 37.93 13.31
CA THR A 470 -13.99 38.75 13.47
C THR A 470 -12.81 37.91 13.93
N LEU A 471 -11.60 38.38 13.62
CA LEU A 471 -10.36 37.75 14.08
C LEU A 471 -10.29 37.67 15.61
N LYS A 472 -10.67 38.75 16.30
CA LYS A 472 -10.65 38.83 17.77
C LYS A 472 -11.55 37.76 18.41
N GLU A 473 -12.75 37.58 17.86
CA GLU A 473 -13.69 36.56 18.32
C GLU A 473 -13.15 35.15 18.09
N SER A 474 -12.64 34.89 16.88
CA SER A 474 -12.05 33.61 16.51
C SER A 474 -10.86 33.26 17.41
N TYR A 475 -9.93 34.20 17.60
CA TYR A 475 -8.75 34.03 18.46
C TYR A 475 -9.14 33.76 19.91
N THR A 476 -10.09 34.52 20.46
CA THR A 476 -10.57 34.34 21.84
C THR A 476 -11.20 32.96 22.01
N HIS A 477 -12.00 32.52 21.04
CA HIS A 477 -12.60 31.19 21.03
C HIS A 477 -11.52 30.11 20.96
N PHE A 478 -10.59 30.17 20.00
CA PHE A 478 -9.57 29.14 19.81
C PHE A 478 -8.60 29.01 20.97
N LYS A 479 -8.28 30.13 21.64
CA LYS A 479 -7.50 30.10 22.88
C LYS A 479 -8.28 29.47 24.04
N LYS A 480 -9.58 29.76 24.16
CA LYS A 480 -10.45 29.20 25.20
C LYS A 480 -10.67 27.69 25.02
N THR A 481 -10.77 27.21 23.79
CA THR A 481 -11.05 25.80 23.49
C THR A 481 -9.80 24.93 23.33
N GLY A 482 -8.60 25.52 23.39
CA GLY A 482 -7.35 24.82 23.14
C GLY A 482 -7.16 24.41 21.67
N ALA A 483 -7.81 25.10 20.72
CA ALA A 483 -7.66 24.82 19.30
C ALA A 483 -6.25 25.16 18.77
N LEU A 484 -5.55 26.09 19.46
CA LEU A 484 -4.17 26.49 19.18
C LEU A 484 -3.14 25.62 19.92
N ASP A 485 -3.58 24.76 20.84
CA ASP A 485 -2.66 23.99 21.68
C ASP A 485 -1.97 22.89 20.89
N GLU A 486 -0.71 22.62 21.24
CA GLU A 486 -0.02 21.45 20.70
C GLU A 486 -0.72 20.16 21.15
N PRO A 487 -0.79 19.12 20.29
CA PRO A 487 -1.54 17.90 20.59
C PRO A 487 -1.15 17.20 21.89
N THR A 488 0.11 17.32 22.33
CA THR A 488 0.61 16.78 23.61
C THR A 488 -0.03 17.42 24.84
N ASN A 489 -0.61 18.62 24.69
CA ASN A 489 -1.31 19.36 25.73
C ASN A 489 -2.85 19.25 25.60
N SER A 490 -3.35 18.49 24.61
CA SER A 490 -4.79 18.40 24.32
C SER A 490 -5.47 17.26 25.08
N ASN A 491 -6.59 17.56 25.77
CA ASN A 491 -7.38 16.58 26.54
C ASN A 491 -8.29 15.67 25.69
N PHE A 492 -8.07 15.59 24.38
CA PHE A 492 -8.94 14.86 23.45
C PHE A 492 -8.13 13.82 22.66
N SER A 493 -8.57 12.56 22.70
CA SER A 493 -7.89 11.42 22.07
C SER A 493 -8.88 10.56 21.30
N LEU A 494 -8.57 10.23 20.05
CA LEU A 494 -9.29 9.22 19.28
C LEU A 494 -9.24 7.80 19.88
N GLN A 495 -8.33 7.49 20.82
CA GLN A 495 -8.35 6.20 21.52
C GLN A 495 -9.64 5.97 22.30
N ASN A 496 -10.40 7.03 22.60
CA ASN A 496 -11.71 6.92 23.23
C ASN A 496 -12.83 6.51 22.25
N PHE A 497 -12.53 6.30 20.96
CA PHE A 497 -13.52 6.04 19.90
C PHE A 497 -13.16 4.95 18.87
N ILE A 498 -11.95 4.37 18.97
CA ILE A 498 -11.59 3.09 18.36
C ILE A 498 -12.02 2.00 19.34
#